data_AF-A0A9P1IQ61-F1
#
_entry.id   AF-A0A9P1IQ61-F1
#
_cell.length_a   1.000
_cell.length_b   1.000
_cell.length_c   1.000
_cell.angle_alpha   90.00
_cell.angle_beta   90.00
_cell.angle_gamma   90.00
#
_symmetry.space_group_name_H-M   'P 1'
#
loop_
_entity.id
_entity.type
_entity.pdbx_description
1 polymer ?
#
loop_
_entity_poly.entity_id
_entity_poly.type
_entity_poly.pdbx_seq_one_letter_code
_entity_poly.pdbx_strand_id
1 'polypeptide(L)'
;MVSGKVVTLLGWAGASEKNIGKFAKIYEDKGYKTIQYTAPVYYAGWGTKNSRDVTELSKILSELPDLKLIFHLFSMNGVLTFCSLCLQYPDLKIMERSQGIFFDSGPIHNINADWKIIRAYATVMQHFYDSKKINTNFIINFFYEVSKYFAIVKNAYTIYQDMLLIKSGLIPPEKVSAYFYLQNHPNLPKVLSFIYSDADSICDAE
;
A
#
# COMPACT_ATOMS: atom_id res chain seq x y z
N MET A 1 4.34 -28.56 15.33
CA MET A 1 3.43 -27.49 15.79
C MET A 1 3.51 -26.35 14.78
N VAL A 2 2.48 -26.15 13.97
CA VAL A 2 2.41 -24.95 13.11
C VAL A 2 2.32 -23.75 14.05
N SER A 3 3.30 -22.85 13.99
CA SER A 3 3.31 -21.65 14.83
C SER A 3 1.99 -20.88 14.61
N GLY A 4 1.37 -20.38 15.69
CA GLY A 4 0.14 -19.56 15.63
C GLY A 4 0.33 -18.18 14.98
N LYS A 5 1.26 -18.08 14.02
CA LYS A 5 1.65 -16.86 13.31
C LYS A 5 1.58 -17.09 11.81
N VAL A 6 1.07 -16.10 11.09
CA VAL A 6 1.05 -16.06 9.63
C VAL A 6 1.74 -14.78 9.15
N VAL A 7 2.53 -14.91 8.08
CA VAL A 7 3.18 -13.79 7.42
C VAL A 7 2.32 -13.33 6.25
N THR A 8 1.80 -12.12 6.31
CA THR A 8 0.98 -11.53 5.27
C THR A 8 1.84 -10.57 4.43
N LEU A 9 2.13 -10.98 3.20
CA LEU A 9 2.91 -10.22 2.23
C LEU A 9 1.97 -9.36 1.37
N LEU A 10 2.09 -8.04 1.49
CA LEU A 10 1.29 -7.07 0.75
C LEU A 10 2.12 -6.48 -0.39
N GLY A 11 1.79 -6.88 -1.63
CA GLY A 11 2.62 -6.63 -2.81
C GLY A 11 2.64 -5.19 -3.31
N TRP A 12 3.69 -4.87 -4.08
CA TRP A 12 3.80 -3.59 -4.78
C TRP A 12 2.83 -3.49 -5.98
N ALA A 13 2.69 -2.29 -6.52
CA ALA A 13 1.80 -2.04 -7.66
C ALA A 13 2.15 -2.92 -8.86
N GLY A 14 1.20 -3.74 -9.31
CA GLY A 14 1.40 -4.65 -10.45
C GLY A 14 2.19 -5.92 -10.15
N ALA A 15 2.50 -6.20 -8.87
CA ALA A 15 3.16 -7.44 -8.50
C ALA A 15 2.28 -8.66 -8.81
N SER A 16 2.82 -9.62 -9.58
CA SER A 16 2.17 -10.92 -9.78
C SER A 16 2.34 -11.80 -8.55
N GLU A 17 1.55 -12.87 -8.46
CA GLU A 17 1.73 -13.90 -7.43
C GLU A 17 3.14 -14.49 -7.45
N LYS A 18 3.71 -14.75 -8.63
CA LYS A 18 5.11 -15.21 -8.76
C LYS A 18 6.12 -14.21 -8.18
N ASN A 19 5.87 -12.91 -8.36
CA ASN A 19 6.76 -11.87 -7.85
C ASN A 19 6.82 -11.86 -6.32
N ILE A 20 5.68 -12.08 -5.65
CA ILE A 20 5.59 -12.14 -4.18
C ILE A 20 5.97 -13.53 -3.66
N GLY A 21 5.69 -14.59 -4.42
CA GLY A 21 5.92 -15.99 -4.04
C GLY A 21 7.37 -16.32 -3.74
N LYS A 22 8.34 -15.65 -4.40
CA LYS A 22 9.76 -15.80 -4.07
C LYS A 22 10.09 -15.32 -2.65
N PHE A 23 9.40 -14.29 -2.15
CA PHE A 23 9.56 -13.79 -0.78
C PHE A 23 8.77 -14.64 0.20
N ALA A 24 7.56 -15.08 -0.18
CA ALA A 24 6.79 -16.03 0.62
C ALA A 24 7.60 -17.29 0.92
N LYS A 25 8.29 -17.83 -0.09
CA LYS A 25 9.19 -18.99 0.05
C LYS A 25 10.26 -18.82 1.13
N ILE A 26 10.83 -17.62 1.28
CA ILE A 26 11.83 -17.34 2.34
C ILE A 26 11.24 -17.56 3.74
N TYR A 27 9.97 -17.22 3.94
CA TYR A 27 9.27 -17.45 5.20
C TYR A 27 8.82 -18.91 5.35
N GLU A 28 8.35 -19.53 4.28
CA GLU A 28 7.92 -20.92 4.25
C GLU A 28 9.07 -21.89 4.52
N ASP A 29 10.24 -21.65 3.95
CA ASP A 29 11.46 -22.43 4.19
C ASP A 29 11.90 -22.33 5.67
N LYS A 30 11.44 -21.30 6.40
CA LYS A 30 11.62 -21.13 7.86
C LYS A 30 10.44 -21.66 8.69
N GLY A 31 9.46 -22.30 8.05
CA GLY A 31 8.31 -22.94 8.71
C GLY A 31 7.11 -22.01 8.98
N TYR A 32 7.07 -20.80 8.42
CA TYR A 32 5.92 -19.91 8.53
C TYR A 32 4.87 -20.20 7.45
N LYS A 33 3.59 -20.02 7.79
CA LYS A 33 2.53 -19.91 6.78
C LYS A 33 2.52 -18.51 6.20
N THR A 34 2.18 -18.39 4.92
CA THR A 34 2.12 -17.10 4.22
C THR A 34 0.74 -16.83 3.65
N ILE A 35 0.38 -15.55 3.57
CA ILE A 35 -0.73 -15.02 2.78
C ILE A 35 -0.13 -13.99 1.84
N GLN A 36 -0.42 -14.10 0.55
CA GLN A 36 0.04 -13.15 -0.44
C GLN A 36 -1.15 -12.34 -0.95
N TYR A 37 -1.03 -11.03 -0.98
CA TYR A 37 -2.09 -10.17 -1.49
C TYR A 37 -1.52 -8.93 -2.17
N THR A 38 -1.90 -8.69 -3.42
CA THR A 38 -1.54 -7.48 -4.14
C THR A 38 -2.80 -6.73 -4.50
N ALA A 39 -3.04 -5.62 -3.81
CA ALA A 39 -4.20 -4.79 -4.11
C ALA A 39 -4.07 -4.13 -5.50
N PRO A 40 -5.15 -4.09 -6.30
CA PRO A 40 -5.18 -3.35 -7.55
C PRO A 40 -5.04 -1.84 -7.30
N VAL A 41 -4.25 -1.15 -8.12
CA VAL A 41 -4.01 0.31 -8.04
C VAL A 41 -5.21 1.16 -8.53
N TYR A 42 -6.28 0.52 -8.99
CA TYR A 42 -7.24 1.10 -9.94
C TYR A 42 -8.27 2.05 -9.31
N TYR A 43 -8.44 2.04 -7.98
CA TYR A 43 -9.70 2.51 -7.39
C TYR A 43 -9.68 3.88 -6.69
N ALA A 44 -8.54 4.36 -6.19
CA ALA A 44 -8.60 5.57 -5.36
C ALA A 44 -7.33 6.43 -5.33
N GLY A 45 -6.29 6.08 -6.10
CA GLY A 45 -5.06 6.87 -6.11
C GLY A 45 -4.38 6.90 -4.73
N TRP A 46 -4.21 8.11 -4.20
CA TRP A 46 -3.60 8.38 -2.89
C TRP A 46 -4.67 8.62 -1.82
N GLY A 47 -4.42 8.16 -0.60
CA GLY A 47 -5.31 8.30 0.57
C GLY A 47 -5.15 7.15 1.56
N THR A 48 -5.54 7.33 2.82
CA THR A 48 -5.26 6.32 3.87
C THR A 48 -6.31 5.21 3.92
N LYS A 49 -7.61 5.54 3.90
CA LYS A 49 -8.70 4.57 4.17
C LYS A 49 -9.18 3.81 2.93
N ASN A 50 -9.50 4.50 1.85
CA ASN A 50 -10.19 3.90 0.69
C ASN A 50 -9.25 3.72 -0.50
N SER A 51 -7.93 3.81 -0.31
CA SER A 51 -6.97 3.81 -1.43
C SER A 51 -6.85 2.45 -2.10
N ARG A 52 -7.17 1.36 -1.39
CA ARG A 52 -7.12 -0.02 -1.89
C ARG A 52 -8.40 -0.77 -1.56
N ASP A 53 -8.83 -1.59 -2.51
CA ASP A 53 -9.79 -2.64 -2.23
C ASP A 53 -9.06 -3.74 -1.45
N VAL A 54 -9.61 -4.10 -0.30
CA VAL A 54 -9.07 -5.08 0.64
C VAL A 54 -10.13 -6.08 1.07
N THR A 55 -11.26 -6.14 0.35
CA THR A 55 -12.42 -6.95 0.68
C THR A 55 -12.05 -8.43 0.80
N GLU A 56 -11.37 -8.98 -0.20
CA GLU A 56 -10.98 -10.40 -0.19
C GLU A 56 -9.95 -10.71 0.91
N LEU A 57 -8.98 -9.82 1.13
CA LEU A 57 -8.01 -9.98 2.22
C LEU A 57 -8.71 -9.96 3.59
N SER A 58 -9.71 -9.09 3.78
CA SER A 58 -10.47 -9.02 5.02
C SER A 58 -11.22 -10.32 5.33
N LYS A 59 -11.82 -10.96 4.32
CA LYS A 59 -12.51 -12.25 4.45
C LYS A 59 -11.54 -13.33 4.93
N ILE A 60 -10.40 -13.46 4.26
CA ILE A 60 -9.35 -14.43 4.64
C ILE A 60 -8.89 -14.22 6.09
N LEU A 61 -8.66 -12.97 6.50
CA LEU A 61 -8.18 -12.68 7.86
C LEU A 61 -9.26 -12.79 8.93
N SER A 62 -10.54 -12.72 8.56
CA SER A 62 -11.69 -12.92 9.44
C SER A 62 -11.89 -14.40 9.81
N GLU A 63 -11.51 -15.32 8.92
CA GLU A 63 -11.52 -16.77 9.17
C GLU A 63 -10.37 -17.22 10.09
N LEU A 64 -9.42 -16.33 10.38
CA LEU A 64 -8.20 -16.60 11.14
C LEU A 64 -8.07 -15.73 12.40
N PRO A 65 -9.13 -15.53 13.22
CA PRO A 65 -9.18 -14.48 14.24
C PRO A 65 -8.11 -14.64 15.33
N ASP A 66 -7.75 -15.88 15.68
CA ASP A 66 -6.80 -16.18 16.75
C ASP A 66 -5.33 -16.13 16.31
N LEU A 67 -5.07 -16.01 15.00
CA LEU A 67 -3.71 -15.95 14.50
C LEU A 67 -3.08 -14.59 14.74
N LYS A 68 -1.82 -14.63 15.19
CA LYS A 68 -0.94 -13.47 15.22
C LYS A 68 -0.41 -13.19 13.82
N LEU A 69 -0.33 -11.92 13.45
CA LEU A 69 0.04 -11.50 12.10
C LEU A 69 1.45 -10.92 12.11
N ILE A 70 2.20 -11.17 11.04
CA ILE A 70 3.41 -10.44 10.71
C ILE A 70 3.19 -9.88 9.32
N PHE A 71 3.40 -8.59 9.11
CA PHE A 71 3.20 -7.98 7.81
C PHE A 71 4.53 -7.70 7.12
N HIS A 72 4.59 -7.96 5.81
CA HIS A 72 5.65 -7.49 4.94
C HIS A 72 5.02 -6.62 3.87
N LEU A 73 5.27 -5.32 3.95
CA LEU A 73 4.64 -4.28 3.15
C LEU A 73 5.61 -3.82 2.06
N PHE A 74 5.33 -4.20 0.81
CA PHE A 74 6.15 -3.81 -0.33
C PHE A 74 5.66 -2.50 -0.95
N SER A 75 6.55 -1.53 -1.05
CA SER A 75 6.33 -0.17 -1.56
C SER A 75 5.15 0.55 -0.91
N MET A 76 4.81 1.72 -1.44
CA MET A 76 3.59 2.42 -1.04
C MET A 76 2.30 1.62 -1.29
N ASN A 77 2.27 0.68 -2.25
CA ASN A 77 1.07 -0.11 -2.49
C ASN A 77 0.74 -1.03 -1.29
N GLY A 78 1.74 -1.73 -0.75
CA GLY A 78 1.58 -2.59 0.43
C GLY A 78 1.19 -1.77 1.66
N VAL A 79 1.82 -0.61 1.86
CA VAL A 79 1.49 0.33 2.95
C VAL A 79 0.03 0.81 2.86
N LEU A 80 -0.40 1.27 1.68
CA LEU A 80 -1.77 1.75 1.46
C LEU A 80 -2.80 0.61 1.63
N THR A 81 -2.45 -0.60 1.22
CA THR A 81 -3.27 -1.81 1.43
C THR A 81 -3.44 -2.09 2.91
N PHE A 82 -2.36 -2.05 3.68
CA PHE A 82 -2.40 -2.25 5.12
C PHE A 82 -3.26 -1.21 5.84
N CYS A 83 -3.07 0.07 5.52
CA CYS A 83 -3.86 1.16 6.10
C CYS A 83 -5.34 1.06 5.73
N SER A 84 -5.62 0.75 4.46
CA SER A 84 -6.98 0.53 3.97
C SER A 84 -7.66 -0.61 4.74
N LEU A 85 -6.96 -1.72 4.95
CA LEU A 85 -7.47 -2.86 5.73
C LEU A 85 -7.80 -2.46 7.17
N CYS A 86 -6.90 -1.74 7.85
CA CYS A 86 -7.11 -1.30 9.23
C CYS A 86 -8.32 -0.35 9.37
N LEU A 87 -8.50 0.56 8.41
CA LEU A 87 -9.51 1.62 8.48
C LEU A 87 -10.88 1.22 7.90
N GLN A 88 -10.93 0.28 6.96
CA GLN A 88 -12.16 -0.27 6.41
C GLN A 88 -12.72 -1.40 7.29
N TYR A 89 -11.86 -2.19 7.93
CA TYR A 89 -12.24 -3.34 8.74
C TYR A 89 -11.65 -3.28 10.17
N PRO A 90 -12.04 -2.27 10.98
CA PRO A 90 -11.48 -2.07 12.32
C PRO A 90 -11.73 -3.25 13.27
N ASP A 91 -12.83 -3.99 13.08
CA ASP A 91 -13.19 -5.14 13.90
C ASP A 91 -12.18 -6.30 13.79
N LEU A 92 -11.40 -6.34 12.70
CA LEU A 92 -10.33 -7.33 12.54
C LEU A 92 -9.13 -7.07 13.45
N LYS A 93 -9.04 -5.90 14.09
CA LYS A 93 -7.97 -5.52 15.04
C LYS A 93 -6.57 -5.83 14.51
N ILE A 94 -6.33 -5.44 13.25
CA ILE A 94 -5.12 -5.80 12.50
C ILE A 94 -3.86 -5.28 13.19
N MET A 95 -3.90 -4.05 13.70
CA MET A 95 -2.78 -3.43 14.41
C MET A 95 -2.44 -4.20 15.69
N GLU A 96 -3.44 -4.56 16.49
CA GLU A 96 -3.28 -5.25 17.77
C GLU A 96 -2.88 -6.73 17.58
N ARG A 97 -3.28 -7.35 16.47
CA ARG A 97 -2.89 -8.72 16.10
C ARG A 97 -1.50 -8.77 15.47
N SER A 98 -0.99 -7.64 14.97
CA SER A 98 0.32 -7.56 14.36
C SER A 98 1.42 -7.66 15.42
N GLN A 99 2.33 -8.61 15.26
CA GLN A 99 3.51 -8.75 16.12
C GLN A 99 4.72 -8.02 15.56
N GLY A 100 4.67 -7.62 14.30
CA GLY A 100 5.72 -6.85 13.66
C GLY A 100 5.41 -6.55 12.19
N ILE A 101 6.04 -5.50 11.69
CA ILE A 101 5.87 -5.01 10.32
C ILE A 101 7.23 -4.80 9.68
N PHE A 102 7.43 -5.42 8.52
CA PHE A 102 8.52 -5.15 7.60
C PHE A 102 8.04 -4.16 6.55
N PHE A 103 8.77 -3.07 6.44
CA PHE A 103 8.57 -1.98 5.52
C PHE A 103 9.65 -2.08 4.44
N ASP A 104 9.28 -2.45 3.23
CA ASP A 104 10.20 -2.59 2.09
C ASP A 104 9.90 -1.51 1.07
N SER A 105 10.81 -0.55 0.90
CA SER A 105 10.69 0.56 -0.06
C SER A 105 9.48 1.50 0.22
N GLY A 106 9.09 1.66 1.48
CA GLY A 106 8.03 2.56 1.96
C GLY A 106 7.78 2.35 3.48
N PRO A 107 7.01 3.21 4.19
CA PRO A 107 6.22 4.33 3.69
C PRO A 107 7.08 5.52 3.27
N ILE A 108 6.50 6.37 2.42
CA ILE A 108 7.07 7.66 2.00
C ILE A 108 6.32 8.76 2.75
N HIS A 109 7.06 9.70 3.33
CA HIS A 109 6.49 10.91 3.90
C HIS A 109 6.04 11.85 2.78
N ASN A 110 4.79 12.31 2.85
CA ASN A 110 4.26 13.28 1.91
C ASN A 110 3.26 14.22 2.59
N ILE A 111 3.67 15.48 2.75
CA ILE A 111 2.74 16.59 3.00
C ILE A 111 2.82 17.65 1.89
N ASN A 112 3.97 17.80 1.22
CA ASN A 112 4.28 19.00 0.43
C ASN A 112 3.98 18.92 -1.08
N ALA A 113 3.10 18.01 -1.52
CA ALA A 113 2.72 17.88 -2.93
C ALA A 113 3.93 17.86 -3.90
N ASP A 114 4.98 17.12 -3.54
CA ASP A 114 6.21 17.07 -4.32
C ASP A 114 5.96 16.47 -5.72
N TRP A 115 6.48 17.13 -6.75
CA TRP A 115 6.42 16.67 -8.14
C TRP A 115 6.99 15.26 -8.31
N LYS A 116 7.98 14.85 -7.48
CA LYS A 116 8.54 13.50 -7.48
C LYS A 116 7.47 12.44 -7.22
N ILE A 117 6.50 12.75 -6.37
CA ILE A 117 5.43 11.83 -5.97
C ILE A 117 4.38 11.74 -7.07
N ILE A 118 4.03 12.88 -7.67
CA ILE A 118 3.15 12.91 -8.85
C ILE A 118 3.79 12.11 -9.99
N ARG A 119 5.10 12.26 -10.21
CA ARG A 119 5.84 11.50 -11.21
C ARG A 119 5.90 10.01 -10.89
N ALA A 120 6.16 9.63 -9.64
CA ALA A 120 6.16 8.23 -9.22
C ALA A 120 4.79 7.58 -9.47
N TYR A 121 3.70 8.27 -9.12
CA TYR A 121 2.34 7.81 -9.42
C TYR A 121 2.09 7.72 -10.93
N ALA A 122 2.52 8.71 -11.71
CA ALA A 122 2.42 8.69 -13.16
C ALA A 122 3.16 7.50 -13.78
N THR A 123 4.35 7.16 -13.27
CA THR A 123 5.10 5.97 -13.68
C THR A 123 4.33 4.68 -13.38
N VAL A 124 3.70 4.56 -12.20
CA VAL A 124 2.84 3.41 -11.87
C VAL A 124 1.64 3.32 -12.82
N MET A 125 0.97 4.45 -13.09
CA MET A 125 -0.15 4.50 -14.03
C MET A 125 0.30 4.13 -15.45
N GLN A 126 1.47 4.58 -15.89
CA GLN A 126 2.01 4.22 -17.20
C GLN A 126 2.16 2.69 -17.34
N HIS A 127 2.88 2.05 -16.42
CA HIS A 127 3.04 0.59 -16.42
C HIS A 127 1.70 -0.14 -16.35
N PHE A 128 0.80 0.37 -15.52
CA PHE A 128 -0.52 -0.20 -15.34
C PHE A 128 -1.34 -0.18 -16.65
N TYR A 129 -1.49 0.99 -17.28
CA TYR A 129 -2.26 1.11 -18.52
C TYR A 129 -1.55 0.47 -19.72
N ASP A 130 -0.21 0.43 -19.75
CA ASP A 130 0.53 -0.29 -20.80
C ASP A 130 0.27 -1.79 -20.76
N SER A 131 0.18 -2.37 -19.56
CA SER A 131 -0.21 -3.78 -19.41
C SER A 131 -1.63 -4.08 -19.94
N LYS A 132 -2.53 -3.09 -19.93
CA LYS A 132 -3.91 -3.24 -20.43
C LYS A 132 -4.04 -3.08 -21.94
N LYS A 133 -3.08 -2.42 -22.60
CA LYS A 133 -3.11 -2.20 -24.05
C LYS A 133 -2.67 -3.41 -24.85
N ILE A 134 -2.06 -4.40 -24.20
CA ILE A 134 -1.59 -5.63 -24.87
C ILE A 134 -2.78 -6.26 -25.62
N ASN A 135 -2.61 -6.48 -26.93
CA ASN A 135 -3.61 -7.05 -27.83
C ASN A 135 -4.92 -6.24 -27.97
N THR A 136 -4.90 -4.94 -27.73
CA THR A 136 -6.07 -4.06 -27.93
C THR A 136 -6.04 -3.34 -29.28
N ASN A 137 -7.22 -2.95 -29.78
CA ASN A 137 -7.32 -2.14 -30.99
C ASN A 137 -7.07 -0.64 -30.70
N PHE A 138 -6.92 0.15 -31.77
CA PHE A 138 -6.65 1.58 -31.67
C PHE A 138 -7.67 2.36 -30.82
N ILE A 139 -8.97 2.05 -30.93
CA ILE A 139 -10.03 2.74 -30.19
C ILE A 139 -9.91 2.47 -28.68
N ILE A 140 -9.72 1.21 -28.30
CA ILE A 140 -9.55 0.81 -26.90
C ILE A 140 -8.27 1.42 -26.33
N ASN A 141 -7.17 1.41 -27.10
CA ASN A 141 -5.92 2.04 -26.71
C ASN A 141 -6.10 3.55 -26.45
N PHE A 142 -6.81 4.26 -27.32
CA PHE A 142 -7.15 5.67 -27.11
C PHE A 142 -7.88 5.90 -25.79
N PHE A 143 -8.88 5.07 -25.45
CA PHE A 143 -9.59 5.19 -24.17
C PHE A 143 -8.70 4.90 -22.96
N TYR A 144 -7.77 3.94 -23.05
CA TYR A 144 -6.80 3.70 -21.98
C TYR A 144 -5.82 4.87 -21.79
N GLU A 145 -5.36 5.49 -22.88
CA GLU A 145 -4.53 6.69 -22.82
C GLU A 145 -5.27 7.85 -22.14
N VAL A 146 -6.49 8.14 -22.57
CA VAL A 146 -7.32 9.19 -21.95
C VAL A 146 -7.57 8.91 -20.47
N SER A 147 -7.91 7.66 -20.13
CA SER A 147 -8.14 7.25 -18.73
C SER A 147 -6.90 7.42 -17.86
N LYS A 148 -5.71 7.09 -18.39
CA LYS A 148 -4.42 7.29 -17.72
C LYS A 148 -4.20 8.76 -17.38
N TYR A 149 -4.41 9.68 -18.33
CA TYR A 149 -4.27 11.11 -18.07
C TYR A 149 -5.26 11.60 -17.01
N PHE A 150 -6.53 11.18 -17.07
CA PHE A 150 -7.51 11.52 -16.03
C PHE A 150 -7.11 10.99 -14.66
N ALA A 151 -6.57 9.77 -14.57
CA ALA A 151 -6.10 9.19 -13.31
C ALA A 151 -4.94 10.00 -12.71
N ILE A 152 -3.96 10.41 -13.54
CA ILE A 152 -2.81 11.22 -13.10
C ILE A 152 -3.27 12.61 -12.64
N VAL A 153 -4.11 13.29 -13.43
CA VAL A 153 -4.60 14.64 -13.11
C VAL A 153 -5.46 14.62 -11.84
N LYS A 154 -6.40 13.67 -11.74
CA LYS A 154 -7.22 13.48 -10.54
C LYS A 154 -6.33 13.29 -9.31
N ASN A 155 -5.29 12.47 -9.43
CA ASN A 155 -4.42 12.22 -8.31
C ASN A 155 -3.58 13.43 -7.89
N ALA A 156 -2.99 14.13 -8.86
CA ALA A 156 -2.28 15.37 -8.59
C ALA A 156 -3.19 16.39 -7.88
N TYR A 157 -4.42 16.55 -8.38
CA TYR A 157 -5.42 17.41 -7.77
C TYR A 157 -5.71 17.03 -6.31
N THR A 158 -5.95 15.73 -6.03
CA THR A 158 -6.16 15.24 -4.65
C THR A 158 -4.97 15.56 -3.74
N ILE A 159 -3.73 15.30 -4.19
CA ILE A 159 -2.53 15.60 -3.40
C ILE A 159 -2.43 17.10 -3.07
N TYR A 160 -2.71 17.97 -4.04
CA TYR A 160 -2.73 19.42 -3.81
C TYR A 160 -3.83 19.84 -2.84
N GLN A 161 -5.03 19.30 -2.97
CA GLN A 161 -6.13 19.57 -2.03
C GLN A 161 -5.78 19.13 -0.61
N ASP A 162 -5.27 17.91 -0.45
CA ASP A 162 -4.88 17.37 0.85
C ASP A 162 -3.80 18.22 1.50
N MET A 163 -2.78 18.66 0.74
CA MET A 163 -1.76 19.59 1.22
C MET A 163 -2.38 20.90 1.73
N LEU A 164 -3.30 21.51 0.98
CA LEU A 164 -3.94 22.78 1.37
C LEU A 164 -4.80 22.60 2.63
N LEU A 165 -5.54 21.50 2.73
CA LEU A 165 -6.36 21.19 3.90
C LEU A 165 -5.52 20.92 5.15
N ILE A 166 -4.35 20.27 5.01
CA ILE A 166 -3.40 20.10 6.11
C ILE A 166 -2.82 21.45 6.53
N LYS A 167 -2.31 22.24 5.58
CA LYS A 167 -1.68 23.55 5.87
C LYS A 167 -2.63 24.57 6.47
N SER A 168 -3.92 24.48 6.15
CA SER A 168 -4.97 25.31 6.76
C SER A 168 -5.42 24.80 8.14
N GLY A 169 -4.96 23.62 8.58
CA GLY A 169 -5.35 23.00 9.85
C GLY A 169 -6.77 22.41 9.85
N LEU A 170 -7.43 22.33 8.69
CA LEU A 170 -8.80 21.81 8.57
C LEU A 170 -8.85 20.28 8.73
N ILE A 171 -7.78 19.59 8.33
CA ILE A 171 -7.63 18.15 8.54
C ILE A 171 -6.24 17.86 9.11
N PRO A 172 -6.13 16.88 10.01
CA PRO A 172 -4.84 16.44 10.48
C PRO A 172 -4.21 15.46 9.46
N PRO A 173 -2.88 15.37 9.38
CA PRO A 173 -2.18 14.67 8.30
C PRO A 173 -2.45 13.15 8.27
N GLU A 174 -2.81 12.53 9.40
CA GLU A 174 -3.12 11.10 9.52
C GLU A 174 -4.33 10.70 8.68
N LYS A 175 -5.25 11.63 8.41
CA LYS A 175 -6.45 11.33 7.61
C LYS A 175 -6.15 11.06 6.14
N VAL A 176 -5.05 11.60 5.63
CA VAL A 176 -4.72 11.60 4.19
C VAL A 176 -3.37 10.98 3.88
N SER A 177 -2.47 10.90 4.87
CA SER A 177 -1.16 10.29 4.74
C SER A 177 -1.04 8.99 5.53
N ALA A 178 -0.76 7.91 4.82
CA ALA A 178 -0.48 6.61 5.43
C ALA A 178 0.75 6.65 6.34
N TYR A 179 1.75 7.48 6.03
CA TYR A 179 2.93 7.66 6.88
C TYR A 179 2.53 8.16 8.28
N PHE A 180 1.80 9.28 8.33
CA PHE A 180 1.37 9.87 9.60
C PHE A 180 0.35 9.01 10.33
N TYR A 181 -0.56 8.38 9.60
CA TYR A 181 -1.49 7.41 10.18
C TYR A 181 -0.76 6.30 10.93
N LEU A 182 0.27 5.71 10.32
CA LEU A 182 1.06 4.65 10.95
C LEU A 182 1.89 5.18 12.12
N GLN A 183 2.63 6.27 11.91
CA GLN A 183 3.50 6.88 12.91
C GLN A 183 2.75 7.22 14.20
N ASN A 184 1.53 7.77 14.06
CA ASN A 184 0.73 8.25 15.18
C ASN A 184 -0.29 7.20 15.67
N HIS A 185 -0.26 5.97 15.14
CA HIS A 185 -1.21 4.94 15.56
C HIS A 185 -0.87 4.41 16.96
N PRO A 186 -1.79 4.48 17.94
CA PRO A 186 -1.48 4.10 19.33
C PRO A 186 -1.14 2.62 19.50
N ASN A 187 -1.67 1.77 18.61
CA ASN A 187 -1.47 0.33 18.64
C ASN A 187 -0.46 -0.16 17.58
N LEU A 188 0.40 0.71 17.06
CA LEU A 188 1.47 0.29 16.13
C LEU A 188 2.38 -0.74 16.84
N PRO A 189 2.71 -1.88 16.21
CA PRO A 189 3.56 -2.88 16.85
C PRO A 189 4.97 -2.35 17.08
N LYS A 190 5.59 -2.80 18.18
CA LYS A 190 6.94 -2.35 18.58
C LYS A 190 8.05 -2.87 17.67
N VAL A 191 7.83 -4.00 17.00
CA VAL A 191 8.82 -4.62 16.12
C VAL A 191 8.61 -4.11 14.70
N LEU A 192 9.36 -3.08 14.34
CA LEU A 192 9.37 -2.52 12.99
C LEU A 192 10.73 -2.77 12.36
N SER A 193 10.73 -3.12 11.08
CA SER A 193 11.97 -3.31 10.31
C SER A 193 11.82 -2.60 8.98
N PHE A 194 12.85 -1.87 8.59
CA PHE A 194 12.84 -1.02 7.40
C PHE A 194 13.92 -1.50 6.44
N ILE A 195 13.54 -1.76 5.20
CA ILE A 195 14.39 -2.21 4.11
C ILE A 195 14.25 -1.15 3.02
N TYR A 196 15.31 -0.37 2.86
CA TYR A 196 15.40 0.65 1.82
C TYR A 196 16.73 0.48 1.06
N SER A 197 16.69 0.79 -0.22
CA SER A 197 17.84 0.86 -1.11
C SER A 197 18.24 2.32 -1.35
N ASP A 198 19.44 2.53 -1.90
CA ASP A 198 19.91 3.87 -2.29
C ASP A 198 19.02 4.53 -3.37
N ALA A 199 18.19 3.75 -4.05
CA ALA A 199 17.23 4.24 -5.05
C ALA A 199 15.93 4.76 -4.43
N ASP A 200 15.67 4.46 -3.15
CA ASP A 200 14.45 4.86 -2.48
C ASP A 200 14.51 6.31 -2.00
N SER A 201 13.41 7.04 -2.17
CA SER A 201 13.25 8.37 -1.59
C SER A 201 12.86 8.22 -0.13
N ILE A 202 13.86 8.23 0.76
CA ILE A 202 13.69 8.16 2.22
C ILE A 202 13.52 9.59 2.76
N CYS A 203 12.83 9.73 3.89
CA CYS A 203 12.79 11.00 4.63
C CYS A 203 14.21 11.31 5.14
N ASP A 204 14.63 12.56 5.07
CA ASP A 204 15.84 12.99 5.78
C ASP A 204 15.62 12.73 7.28
N ALA A 205 16.66 12.25 7.97
CA ALA A 205 16.62 12.14 9.41
C ALA A 205 16.61 13.56 9.99
N GLU A 206 15.52 13.95 10.65
CA GLU A 206 15.47 15.16 11.47
C GLU A 206 16.34 15.03 12.72
#